data_AF-A0A1I1JTI2-F1
#
_entry.id   AF-A0A1I1JTI2-F1
#
_cell.length_a   1.000
_cell.length_b   1.000
_cell.length_c   1.000
_cell.angle_alpha   90.00
_cell.angle_beta   90.00
_cell.angle_gamma   90.00
#
_symmetry.space_group_name_H-M   'P 1'
#
loop_
_entity.id
_entity.type
_entity.pdbx_description
1 polymer ?
#
loop_
_entity_poly.entity_id
_entity_poly.type
_entity_poly.pdbx_seq_one_letter_code
_entity_poly.pdbx_strand_id
1 'polypeptide(L)'
;MNESRDQSTAVEEQWKRGLRISCSRFIRQVLWHQPGVSSDWVETLTEQLASIAEQHAGFADEMFGDWKIVSRAIDYLAMVHDGPWRGADWFKASLDVLIELAVPNTGLDADTAAFLPDLQRGIGQSLQTVPVDRNEMKLSDEDVSHVMTLRDAGEQFGLVSDLFDVCEKISHGEPLDESDRWILRLASNAAPFTRVVRKGN
;
A
#
# COMPACT_ATOMS: atom_id res chain seq x y z
N MET A 1 -23.05 27.14 -0.65
CA MET A 1 -22.69 26.50 -1.94
C MET A 1 -21.30 26.89 -2.48
N ASN A 2 -20.51 27.74 -1.79
CA ASN A 2 -19.18 28.16 -2.24
C ASN A 2 -18.02 27.40 -1.56
N GLU A 3 -18.22 26.91 -0.33
CA GLU A 3 -17.17 26.27 0.48
C GLU A 3 -16.71 24.90 -0.06
N SER A 4 -17.60 24.12 -0.67
CA SER A 4 -17.25 22.82 -1.26
C SER A 4 -16.39 22.97 -2.53
N ARG A 5 -16.47 24.11 -3.21
CA ARG A 5 -15.73 24.38 -4.45
C ARG A 5 -14.31 24.90 -4.14
N ASP A 6 -14.16 25.71 -3.09
CA ASP A 6 -12.86 26.20 -2.61
C ASP A 6 -12.01 25.10 -1.93
N GLN A 7 -12.64 24.13 -1.27
CA GLN A 7 -11.91 22.98 -0.70
C GLN A 7 -11.42 22.02 -1.77
N SER A 8 -12.22 21.79 -2.82
CA SER A 8 -11.84 20.93 -3.95
C SER A 8 -10.64 21.47 -4.71
N THR A 9 -10.57 22.78 -4.95
CA THR A 9 -9.44 23.42 -5.65
C THR A 9 -8.17 23.46 -4.79
N ALA A 10 -8.29 23.64 -3.48
CA ALA A 10 -7.13 23.63 -2.58
C ALA A 10 -6.47 22.24 -2.50
N VAL A 11 -7.28 21.17 -2.44
CA VAL A 11 -6.78 19.79 -2.51
C VAL A 11 -6.18 19.52 -3.88
N GLU A 12 -6.80 20.04 -4.94
CA GLU A 12 -6.32 19.90 -6.31
C GLU A 12 -4.99 20.66 -6.59
N GLU A 13 -4.68 21.71 -5.85
CA GLU A 13 -3.37 22.36 -5.94
C GLU A 13 -2.31 21.62 -5.09
N GLN A 14 -2.75 21.02 -3.98
CA GLN A 14 -1.87 20.30 -3.07
C GLN A 14 -1.31 19.02 -3.69
N TRP A 15 -2.16 18.19 -4.31
CA TRP A 15 -1.71 16.96 -4.95
C TRP A 15 -0.80 17.21 -6.18
N LYS A 16 -1.12 18.18 -7.07
CA LYS A 16 -0.29 18.59 -8.22
C LYS A 16 1.11 19.00 -7.77
N ARG A 17 1.19 19.80 -6.71
CA ARG A 17 2.47 20.17 -6.10
C ARG A 17 3.22 18.96 -5.54
N GLY A 18 2.53 18.06 -4.84
CA GLY A 18 3.13 16.84 -4.29
C GLY A 18 3.70 15.93 -5.37
N LEU A 19 2.94 15.69 -6.44
CA LEU A 19 3.36 14.89 -7.58
C LEU A 19 4.55 15.52 -8.30
N ARG A 20 4.52 16.83 -8.58
CA ARG A 20 5.65 17.55 -9.19
C ARG A 20 6.94 17.40 -8.39
N ILE A 21 6.85 17.44 -7.05
CA ILE A 21 8.02 17.24 -6.17
C ILE A 21 8.57 15.82 -6.31
N SER A 22 7.73 14.80 -6.24
CA SER A 22 8.17 13.39 -6.40
C SER A 22 8.74 13.13 -7.80
N CYS A 23 8.08 13.61 -8.86
CA CYS A 23 8.59 13.52 -10.24
C CYS A 23 9.94 14.23 -10.40
N SER A 24 10.13 15.40 -9.78
CA SER A 24 11.40 16.12 -9.83
C SER A 24 12.53 15.34 -9.14
N ARG A 25 12.25 14.73 -7.99
CA ARG A 25 13.20 13.86 -7.28
C ARG A 25 13.55 12.63 -8.12
N PHE A 26 12.54 11.98 -8.67
CA PHE A 26 12.71 10.83 -9.56
C PHE A 26 13.61 11.19 -10.76
N ILE A 27 13.31 12.27 -11.47
CA ILE A 27 14.10 12.71 -12.63
C ILE A 27 15.55 13.02 -12.24
N ARG A 28 15.77 13.72 -11.13
CA ARG A 28 17.12 14.01 -10.63
C ARG A 28 17.90 12.75 -10.32
N GLN A 29 17.25 11.73 -9.75
CA GLN A 29 17.88 10.45 -9.42
C GLN A 29 18.29 9.69 -10.69
N VAL A 30 17.38 9.52 -11.66
CA VAL A 30 17.65 8.72 -12.87
C VAL A 30 18.56 9.41 -13.89
N LEU A 31 18.63 10.75 -13.86
CA LEU A 31 19.50 11.55 -14.72
C LEU A 31 20.83 11.91 -14.10
N TRP A 32 21.06 11.62 -12.81
CA TRP A 32 22.30 11.97 -12.09
C TRP A 32 23.57 11.49 -12.81
N HIS A 33 23.48 10.37 -13.52
CA HIS A 33 24.59 9.75 -14.23
C HIS A 33 24.75 10.20 -15.69
N GLN A 34 23.90 11.10 -16.20
CA GLN A 34 23.94 11.54 -17.60
C GLN A 34 24.61 12.93 -17.75
N PRO A 35 25.82 13.00 -18.34
CA PRO A 35 26.47 14.29 -18.58
C PRO A 35 25.70 15.08 -19.65
N GLY A 36 25.48 16.38 -19.40
CA GLY A 36 24.90 17.31 -20.39
C GLY A 36 23.42 17.63 -20.24
N VAL A 37 22.76 17.18 -19.17
CA VAL A 37 21.36 17.53 -18.88
C VAL A 37 21.24 18.98 -18.40
N SER A 38 20.46 19.80 -19.10
CA SER A 38 20.12 21.17 -18.68
C SER A 38 18.99 21.21 -17.65
N SER A 39 18.93 22.28 -16.85
CA SER A 39 17.83 22.50 -15.90
C SER A 39 16.46 22.55 -16.59
N ASP A 40 16.38 23.18 -17.77
CA ASP A 40 15.14 23.33 -18.53
C ASP A 40 14.60 21.97 -19.00
N TRP A 41 15.49 21.04 -19.35
CA TRP A 41 15.11 19.69 -19.74
C TRP A 41 14.56 18.89 -18.56
N VAL A 42 15.17 19.04 -17.37
CA VAL A 42 14.68 18.44 -16.11
C VAL A 42 13.30 18.97 -15.77
N GLU A 43 13.08 20.27 -15.90
CA GLU A 43 11.78 20.88 -15.61
C GLU A 43 10.69 20.42 -16.58
N THR A 44 10.99 20.41 -17.89
CA THR A 44 10.07 19.94 -18.92
C THR A 44 9.68 18.47 -18.70
N LEU A 45 10.65 17.60 -18.42
CA LEU A 45 10.38 16.19 -18.11
C LEU A 45 9.60 16.03 -16.81
N THR A 46 9.90 16.84 -15.78
CA THR A 46 9.17 16.80 -14.51
C THR A 46 7.69 17.10 -14.74
N GLU A 47 7.36 18.11 -15.56
CA GLU A 47 5.99 18.46 -15.90
C GLU A 47 5.29 17.38 -16.71
N GLN A 48 6.00 16.78 -17.67
CA GLN A 48 5.47 15.65 -18.44
C GLN A 48 5.12 14.46 -17.54
N LEU A 49 6.01 14.10 -16.61
CA LEU A 49 5.75 12.97 -15.69
C LEU A 49 4.68 13.29 -14.66
N ALA A 50 4.61 14.54 -14.17
CA ALA A 50 3.57 14.98 -13.26
C ALA A 50 2.18 14.86 -13.90
N SER A 51 2.05 15.25 -15.18
CA SER A 51 0.78 15.09 -15.91
C SER A 51 0.34 13.63 -16.05
N ILE A 52 1.28 12.69 -16.23
CA ILE A 52 0.98 11.25 -16.20
C ILE A 52 0.50 10.83 -14.81
N ALA A 53 1.21 11.26 -13.76
CA ALA A 53 0.89 10.90 -12.38
C ALA A 53 -0.47 11.46 -11.91
N GLU A 54 -0.89 12.63 -12.41
CA GLU A 54 -2.18 13.24 -12.09
C GLU A 54 -3.36 12.34 -12.47
N GLN A 55 -3.28 11.61 -13.59
CA GLN A 55 -4.32 10.67 -14.00
C GLN A 55 -4.51 9.55 -12.97
N HIS A 56 -3.42 9.06 -12.38
CA HIS A 56 -3.47 8.06 -11.31
C HIS A 56 -3.93 8.62 -9.97
N ALA A 57 -3.61 9.89 -9.69
CA ALA A 57 -3.98 10.52 -8.42
C ALA A 57 -5.49 10.73 -8.31
N GLY A 58 -6.14 11.13 -9.41
CA GLY A 58 -7.61 11.17 -9.49
C GLY A 58 -8.22 9.81 -9.19
N PHE A 59 -7.73 8.76 -9.85
CA PHE A 59 -8.21 7.40 -9.66
C PHE A 59 -8.02 6.89 -8.22
N ALA A 60 -6.83 7.07 -7.64
CA ALA A 60 -6.52 6.61 -6.28
C ALA A 60 -7.33 7.36 -5.21
N ASP A 61 -7.60 8.65 -5.40
CA ASP A 61 -8.45 9.43 -4.52
C ASP A 61 -9.91 8.96 -4.58
N GLU A 62 -10.44 8.73 -5.78
CA GLU A 62 -11.81 8.23 -5.97
C GLU A 62 -12.03 6.84 -5.36
N MET A 63 -11.03 5.96 -5.42
CA MET A 63 -11.19 4.57 -4.99
C MET A 63 -10.80 4.30 -3.54
N PHE A 64 -9.77 4.98 -3.03
CA PHE A 64 -9.20 4.70 -1.70
C PHE A 64 -9.08 5.96 -0.83
N GLY A 65 -9.41 7.15 -1.35
CA GLY A 65 -9.31 8.41 -0.60
C GLY A 65 -7.88 8.81 -0.25
N ASP A 66 -6.87 8.29 -0.97
CA ASP A 66 -5.47 8.62 -0.74
C ASP A 66 -4.68 8.79 -2.06
N TRP A 67 -4.71 10.00 -2.61
CA TRP A 67 -3.87 10.37 -3.76
C TRP A 67 -2.36 10.24 -3.49
N LYS A 68 -1.91 10.27 -2.23
CA LYS A 68 -0.47 10.24 -1.90
C LYS A 68 0.16 8.87 -2.20
N ILE A 69 -0.65 7.84 -2.44
CA ILE A 69 -0.18 6.54 -2.95
C ILE A 69 0.68 6.75 -4.20
N VAL A 70 0.28 7.66 -5.10
CA VAL A 70 1.02 7.92 -6.34
C VAL A 70 2.40 8.55 -6.07
N SER A 71 2.49 9.53 -5.16
CA SER A 71 3.78 10.10 -4.75
C SER A 71 4.70 9.03 -4.14
N ARG A 72 4.15 8.16 -3.28
CA ARG A 72 4.92 7.06 -2.68
C ARG A 72 5.40 6.05 -3.72
N ALA A 73 4.59 5.74 -4.72
CA ALA A 73 4.97 4.86 -5.83
C ALA A 73 6.10 5.47 -6.68
N ILE A 74 6.06 6.78 -6.97
CA ILE A 74 7.13 7.47 -7.69
C ILE A 74 8.43 7.49 -6.89
N ASP A 75 8.35 7.77 -5.59
CA ASP A 75 9.52 7.75 -4.70
C ASP A 75 10.11 6.34 -4.59
N TYR A 76 9.27 5.29 -4.55
CA TYR A 76 9.71 3.89 -4.61
C TYR A 76 10.43 3.58 -5.94
N LEU A 77 9.87 4.00 -7.08
CA LEU A 77 10.53 3.84 -8.38
C LEU A 77 11.91 4.53 -8.42
N ALA A 78 12.01 5.73 -7.85
CA ALA A 78 13.28 6.45 -7.78
C ALA A 78 14.33 5.69 -6.97
N MET A 79 13.93 5.07 -5.86
CA MET A 79 14.84 4.33 -4.97
C MET A 79 15.27 2.98 -5.57
N VAL A 80 14.32 2.24 -6.15
CA VAL A 80 14.55 0.85 -6.58
C VAL A 80 15.16 0.78 -7.99
N HIS A 81 14.90 1.76 -8.85
CA HIS A 81 15.46 1.78 -10.19
C HIS A 81 16.78 2.56 -10.23
N ASP A 82 17.89 1.87 -9.94
CA ASP A 82 19.25 2.35 -10.16
C ASP A 82 19.71 2.08 -11.61
N GLY A 83 19.12 2.81 -12.57
CA GLY A 83 19.39 2.61 -13.99
C GLY A 83 19.15 3.87 -14.82
N PRO A 84 19.69 3.92 -16.06
CA PRO A 84 19.55 5.10 -16.92
C PRO A 84 18.09 5.36 -17.24
N TRP A 85 17.75 6.63 -17.44
CA TRP A 85 16.43 7.06 -17.89
C TRP A 85 15.97 6.29 -19.14
N ARG A 86 14.79 5.67 -19.08
CA ARG A 86 14.22 4.82 -20.15
C ARG A 86 13.05 5.45 -20.91
N GLY A 87 12.73 6.71 -20.62
CA GLY A 87 11.63 7.44 -21.27
C GLY A 87 10.31 7.42 -20.51
N ALA A 88 9.40 8.31 -20.92
CA ALA A 88 8.12 8.55 -20.26
C ALA A 88 7.17 7.34 -20.33
N ASP A 89 7.20 6.57 -21.42
CA ASP A 89 6.38 5.37 -21.57
C ASP A 89 6.75 4.29 -20.56
N TRP A 90 8.05 4.12 -20.30
CA TRP A 90 8.53 3.20 -19.27
C TRP A 90 8.11 3.67 -17.87
N PHE A 91 8.20 4.99 -17.59
CA PHE A 91 7.74 5.55 -16.32
C PHE A 91 6.24 5.29 -16.11
N LYS A 92 5.43 5.58 -17.14
CA LYS A 92 3.99 5.35 -17.12
C LYS A 92 3.68 3.87 -16.86
N ALA A 93 4.25 2.95 -17.64
CA ALA A 93 3.99 1.52 -17.48
C ALA A 93 4.43 1.01 -16.10
N SER A 94 5.53 1.52 -15.56
CA SER A 94 5.99 1.15 -14.21
C SER A 94 5.06 1.68 -13.12
N LEU A 95 4.56 2.90 -13.27
CA LEU A 95 3.59 3.49 -12.36
C LEU A 95 2.23 2.78 -12.45
N ASP A 96 1.76 2.47 -13.66
CA ASP A 96 0.53 1.68 -13.91
C ASP A 96 0.56 0.37 -13.09
N VAL A 97 1.67 -0.37 -13.13
CA VAL A 97 1.84 -1.63 -12.37
C VAL A 97 1.79 -1.39 -10.86
N LEU A 98 2.52 -0.40 -10.34
CA LEU A 98 2.54 -0.14 -8.90
C LEU A 98 1.18 0.33 -8.37
N ILE A 99 0.45 1.12 -9.16
CA ILE A 99 -0.88 1.58 -8.80
C ILE A 99 -1.88 0.43 -8.86
N GLU A 100 -1.83 -0.46 -9.85
CA GLU A 100 -2.71 -1.64 -9.88
C GLU A 100 -2.47 -2.57 -8.67
N LEU A 101 -1.22 -2.71 -8.21
CA LEU A 101 -0.91 -3.48 -7.01
C LEU A 101 -1.40 -2.80 -5.72
N ALA A 102 -1.29 -1.47 -5.63
CA ALA A 102 -1.67 -0.71 -4.43
C ALA A 102 -3.17 -0.36 -4.37
N VAL A 103 -3.81 -0.22 -5.53
CA VAL A 103 -5.19 0.22 -5.73
C VAL A 103 -5.82 -0.70 -6.79
N PRO A 104 -6.06 -2.00 -6.47
CA PRO A 104 -6.54 -2.96 -7.46
C PRO A 104 -7.90 -2.56 -8.01
N ASN A 105 -8.03 -2.59 -9.34
CA ASN A 105 -9.28 -2.22 -10.03
C ASN A 105 -9.81 -3.35 -10.92
N THR A 106 -8.97 -4.36 -11.16
CA THR A 106 -9.30 -5.50 -11.99
C THR A 106 -9.51 -6.74 -11.13
N GLY A 107 -10.57 -7.51 -11.42
CA GLY A 107 -10.78 -8.81 -10.80
C GLY A 107 -9.74 -9.82 -11.30
N LEU A 108 -9.16 -10.58 -10.38
CA LEU A 108 -8.22 -11.66 -10.71
C LEU A 108 -8.97 -12.99 -10.88
N ASP A 109 -8.51 -13.80 -11.82
CA ASP A 109 -8.90 -15.21 -11.92
C ASP A 109 -8.00 -16.10 -11.04
N ALA A 110 -8.28 -17.40 -10.99
CA ALA A 110 -7.52 -18.33 -10.15
C ALA A 110 -6.04 -18.41 -10.54
N ASP A 111 -5.73 -18.34 -11.84
CA ASP A 111 -4.37 -18.48 -12.35
C ASP A 111 -3.52 -17.24 -12.05
N THR A 112 -4.10 -16.05 -12.20
CA THR A 112 -3.42 -14.77 -11.86
C THR A 112 -3.34 -14.54 -10.36
N ALA A 113 -4.36 -14.94 -9.59
CA ALA A 113 -4.33 -14.85 -8.13
C ALA A 113 -3.24 -15.73 -7.50
N ALA A 114 -2.80 -16.79 -8.18
CA ALA A 114 -1.73 -17.66 -7.71
C ALA A 114 -0.38 -16.93 -7.54
N PHE A 115 -0.19 -15.75 -8.15
CA PHE A 115 1.02 -14.93 -8.01
C PHE A 115 1.01 -14.03 -6.75
N LEU A 116 -0.17 -13.75 -6.16
CA LEU A 116 -0.26 -12.85 -5.00
C LEU A 116 0.54 -13.32 -3.76
N PRO A 117 0.60 -14.62 -3.42
CA PRO A 117 1.45 -15.09 -2.32
C PRO A 117 2.94 -14.81 -2.55
N ASP A 118 3.42 -14.86 -3.80
CA ASP A 118 4.81 -14.55 -4.13
C ASP A 118 5.10 -13.05 -3.96
N LEU A 119 4.17 -12.18 -4.37
CA LEU A 119 4.25 -10.75 -4.11
C LEU A 119 4.26 -10.45 -2.62
N GLN A 120 3.37 -11.06 -1.85
CA GLN A 120 3.29 -10.83 -0.40
C GLN A 120 4.56 -11.27 0.31
N ARG A 121 5.14 -12.41 -0.09
CA ARG A 121 6.44 -12.86 0.42
C ARG A 121 7.56 -11.86 0.09
N GLY A 122 7.63 -11.38 -1.15
CA GLY A 122 8.63 -10.40 -1.57
C GLY A 122 8.49 -9.05 -0.84
N ILE A 123 7.26 -8.59 -0.61
CA ILE A 123 6.96 -7.41 0.20
C ILE A 123 7.44 -7.63 1.64
N GLY A 124 7.10 -8.76 2.25
CA GLY A 124 7.54 -9.12 3.60
C GLY A 124 9.06 -9.11 3.76
N GLN A 125 9.78 -9.72 2.81
CA GLN A 125 11.26 -9.69 2.80
C GLN A 125 11.82 -8.28 2.64
N SER A 126 11.21 -7.46 1.78
CA SER A 126 11.64 -6.08 1.56
C SER A 126 11.48 -5.25 2.84
N LEU A 127 10.35 -5.39 3.53
CA LEU A 127 10.06 -4.70 4.78
C LEU A 127 11.03 -5.06 5.91
N GLN A 128 11.54 -6.29 5.97
CA GLN A 128 12.54 -6.70 6.97
C GLN A 128 13.86 -5.92 6.88
N THR A 129 14.16 -5.34 5.71
CA THR A 129 15.38 -4.55 5.50
C THR A 129 15.18 -3.06 5.82
N VAL A 130 13.94 -2.62 6.04
CA VAL A 130 13.63 -1.24 6.39
C VAL A 130 13.91 -1.02 7.89
N PRO A 131 14.74 -0.04 8.27
CA PRO A 131 14.93 0.31 9.66
C PRO A 131 13.60 0.79 10.25
N VAL A 132 13.04 0.03 11.19
CA VAL A 132 11.84 0.45 11.94
C VAL A 132 12.30 1.24 13.16
N ASP A 133 11.66 2.37 13.44
CA ASP A 133 11.92 3.11 14.68
C ASP A 133 11.58 2.20 15.86
N ARG A 134 12.51 2.06 16.81
CA ARG A 134 12.30 1.26 18.01
C ARG A 134 11.09 1.73 18.83
N ASN A 135 10.67 2.98 18.68
CA ASN A 135 9.47 3.50 19.33
C ASN A 135 8.18 2.98 18.68
N GLU A 136 8.18 2.63 17.39
CA GLU A 136 7.04 1.98 16.71
C GLU A 136 6.95 0.49 17.04
N MET A 137 8.07 -0.14 17.41
CA MET A 137 8.12 -1.54 17.87
C MET A 137 7.78 -1.72 19.36
N LYS A 138 7.66 -0.63 20.13
CA LYS A 138 7.26 -0.73 21.54
C LYS A 138 5.76 -0.97 21.61
N LEU A 139 5.39 -2.21 21.93
CA LEU A 139 4.06 -2.52 22.43
C LEU A 139 3.80 -1.65 23.66
N SER A 140 2.66 -0.96 23.69
CA SER A 140 2.19 -0.30 24.89
C SER A 140 1.78 -1.34 25.93
N ASP A 141 1.66 -0.93 27.20
CA ASP A 141 1.16 -1.82 28.25
C ASP A 141 -0.25 -2.36 27.92
N GLU A 142 -1.04 -1.58 27.17
CA GLU A 142 -2.35 -1.99 26.66
C GLU A 142 -2.22 -3.08 25.58
N ASP A 143 -1.30 -2.94 24.63
CA ASP A 143 -1.05 -3.95 23.60
C ASP A 143 -0.56 -5.27 24.21
N VAL A 144 0.33 -5.21 25.21
CA VAL A 144 0.80 -6.39 25.93
C VAL A 144 -0.37 -7.09 26.64
N SER A 145 -1.26 -6.32 27.28
CA SER A 145 -2.46 -6.87 27.92
C SER A 145 -3.39 -7.57 26.92
N HIS A 146 -3.60 -6.97 25.74
CA HIS A 146 -4.40 -7.57 24.67
C HIS A 146 -3.75 -8.85 24.12
N VAL A 147 -2.43 -8.85 23.91
CA VAL A 147 -1.70 -10.05 23.47
C VAL A 147 -1.83 -11.19 24.49
N MET A 148 -1.69 -10.89 25.79
CA MET A 148 -1.87 -11.90 26.84
C MET A 148 -3.29 -12.45 26.86
N THR A 149 -4.30 -11.58 26.73
CA THR A 149 -5.71 -11.99 26.67
C THR A 149 -5.98 -12.90 25.46
N LEU A 150 -5.41 -12.57 24.30
CA LEU A 150 -5.52 -13.39 23.09
C LEU A 150 -4.85 -14.74 23.31
N ARG A 151 -3.62 -14.78 23.81
CA ARG A 151 -2.90 -16.02 24.13
C ARG A 151 -3.72 -16.92 25.05
N ASP A 152 -4.19 -16.38 26.17
CA ASP A 152 -4.95 -17.15 27.16
C ASP A 152 -6.26 -17.71 26.56
N ALA A 153 -6.92 -16.95 25.68
CA ALA A 153 -8.09 -17.42 24.94
C ALA A 153 -7.73 -18.53 23.93
N GLY A 154 -6.58 -18.44 23.25
CA GLY A 154 -6.08 -19.50 22.36
C GLY A 154 -5.76 -20.79 23.12
N GLU A 155 -5.11 -20.69 24.28
CA GLU A 155 -4.82 -21.82 25.17
C GLU A 155 -6.11 -22.47 25.69
N GLN A 156 -7.13 -21.66 26.01
CA GLN A 156 -8.39 -22.15 26.55
C GLN A 156 -9.34 -22.71 25.48
N PHE A 157 -9.31 -22.16 24.27
CA PHE A 157 -10.24 -22.47 23.19
C PHE A 157 -9.48 -22.81 21.90
N GLY A 158 -9.37 -24.10 21.58
CA GLY A 158 -8.62 -24.57 20.40
C GLY A 158 -9.00 -23.89 19.08
N LEU A 159 -10.29 -23.61 18.84
CA LEU A 159 -10.74 -22.90 17.63
C LEU A 159 -10.20 -21.45 17.55
N VAL A 160 -9.93 -20.81 18.69
CA VAL A 160 -9.30 -19.48 18.75
C VAL A 160 -7.83 -19.58 18.40
N SER A 161 -7.14 -20.65 18.84
CA SER A 161 -5.78 -20.96 18.41
C SER A 161 -5.71 -21.15 16.90
N ASP A 162 -6.60 -21.99 16.33
CA ASP A 162 -6.65 -22.21 14.88
C ASP A 162 -6.90 -20.91 14.11
N LEU A 163 -7.73 -20.00 14.66
CA LEU A 163 -7.95 -18.68 14.07
C LEU A 163 -6.70 -17.79 14.13
N PHE A 164 -5.87 -17.89 15.19
CA PHE A 164 -4.60 -17.17 15.25
C PHE A 164 -3.59 -17.68 14.24
N ASP A 165 -3.52 -19.00 14.03
CA ASP A 165 -2.68 -19.59 12.98
C ASP A 165 -3.08 -19.07 11.60
N VAL A 166 -4.39 -18.93 11.34
CA VAL A 166 -4.88 -18.33 10.08
C VAL A 166 -4.51 -16.85 9.99
N CYS A 167 -4.62 -16.07 11.07
CA CYS A 167 -4.19 -14.67 11.10
C CYS A 167 -2.68 -14.52 10.84
N GLU A 168 -1.86 -15.41 11.40
CA GLU A 168 -0.42 -15.46 11.16
C GLU A 168 -0.13 -15.74 9.68
N LYS A 169 -0.75 -16.77 9.10
CA LYS A 169 -0.64 -17.08 7.66
C LYS A 169 -1.03 -15.89 6.79
N ILE A 170 -2.14 -15.21 7.09
CA ILE A 170 -2.58 -14.01 6.35
C ILE A 170 -1.54 -12.90 6.48
N SER A 171 -1.01 -12.66 7.68
CA SER A 171 0.00 -11.62 7.93
C SER A 171 1.27 -11.87 7.10
N HIS A 172 1.68 -13.13 7.00
CA HIS A 172 2.90 -13.52 6.28
C HIS A 172 2.70 -13.85 4.80
N GLY A 173 1.46 -13.91 4.32
CA GLY A 173 1.13 -14.22 2.92
C GLY A 173 1.26 -15.67 2.55
N GLU A 174 1.04 -16.53 3.52
CA GLU A 174 1.02 -17.96 3.30
C GLU A 174 -0.30 -18.38 2.63
N PRO A 175 -0.26 -19.36 1.72
CA PRO A 175 -1.46 -19.85 1.07
C PRO A 175 -2.40 -20.49 2.10
N LEU A 176 -3.67 -20.08 2.07
CA LEU A 176 -4.70 -20.64 2.93
C LEU A 176 -5.30 -21.91 2.31
N ASP A 177 -5.32 -22.98 3.09
CA ASP A 177 -5.95 -24.24 2.70
C ASP A 177 -7.49 -24.20 2.89
N GLU A 178 -8.17 -25.31 2.61
CA GLU A 178 -9.64 -25.38 2.75
C GLU A 178 -10.10 -25.23 4.19
N SER A 179 -9.33 -25.72 5.16
CA SER A 179 -9.63 -25.61 6.59
C SER A 179 -9.51 -24.16 7.04
N ASP A 180 -8.42 -23.47 6.66
CA ASP A 180 -8.19 -22.06 6.97
C ASP A 180 -9.36 -21.17 6.45
N ARG A 181 -9.80 -21.41 5.20
CA ARG A 181 -10.92 -20.68 4.59
C ARG A 181 -12.25 -20.98 5.28
N TRP A 182 -12.46 -22.22 5.72
CA TRP A 182 -13.63 -22.61 6.47
C TRP A 182 -13.70 -21.88 7.83
N ILE A 183 -12.57 -21.81 8.56
CA ILE A 183 -12.45 -21.09 9.83
C ILE A 183 -12.79 -19.60 9.65
N LEU A 184 -12.22 -18.93 8.64
CA LEU A 184 -12.52 -17.52 8.35
C LEU A 184 -14.00 -17.28 8.07
N ARG A 185 -14.62 -18.18 7.30
CA ARG A 185 -16.05 -18.10 6.98
C ARG A 185 -16.91 -18.29 8.24
N LEU A 186 -16.52 -19.20 9.12
CA LEU A 186 -17.22 -19.41 10.38
C LEU A 186 -17.10 -18.18 11.29
N ALA A 187 -15.89 -17.64 11.43
CA ALA A 187 -15.61 -16.45 12.23
C ALA A 187 -16.35 -15.20 11.72
N SER A 188 -16.39 -15.00 10.39
CA SER A 188 -17.11 -13.87 9.79
C SER A 188 -18.62 -13.92 10.03
N ASN A 189 -19.21 -15.13 9.99
CA ASN A 189 -20.61 -15.34 10.33
C ASN A 189 -20.89 -15.17 11.83
N ALA A 190 -19.92 -15.46 12.70
CA ALA A 190 -20.04 -15.28 14.14
C ALA A 190 -19.94 -13.81 14.59
N ALA A 191 -19.20 -12.97 13.85
CA ALA A 191 -18.89 -11.59 14.22
C ALA A 191 -20.13 -10.68 14.49
N PRO A 192 -21.24 -10.75 13.73
CA PRO A 192 -22.43 -9.98 14.05
C PRO A 192 -23.03 -10.34 15.41
N PHE A 193 -23.05 -11.63 15.77
CA PHE A 193 -23.63 -12.11 17.02
C PHE A 193 -22.82 -11.64 18.23
N THR A 194 -21.49 -11.69 18.14
CA THR A 194 -20.60 -11.24 19.22
C THR A 194 -20.70 -9.72 19.44
N ARG A 195 -20.85 -8.93 18.38
CA ARG A 195 -21.06 -7.47 18.47
C ARG A 195 -22.37 -7.10 19.16
N VAL A 196 -23.45 -7.84 18.89
CA VAL A 196 -24.76 -7.62 19.54
C VAL A 196 -24.65 -7.87 21.04
N VAL A 197 -24.02 -8.98 21.44
CA VAL A 197 -23.80 -9.30 22.85
C VAL A 197 -22.94 -8.23 23.54
N ARG A 198 -21.89 -7.73 22.88
CA ARG A 198 -21.02 -6.68 23.44
C ARG A 198 -21.71 -5.32 23.61
N LYS A 199 -22.69 -4.99 22.76
CA LYS A 199 -23.46 -3.73 22.86
C LYS A 199 -24.64 -3.82 23.83
N GLY A 200 -25.07 -5.05 24.14
CA GLY A 200 -26.16 -5.32 25.09
C GLY A 200 -25.71 -5.45 26.55
N ASN A 201 -24.41 -5.57 26.78
CA ASN A 201 -23.74 -5.47 28.09
C ASN A 201 -23.11 -4.09 28.25
#